data_AF-A0A4Y9S742-F1
#
_entry.id   AF-A0A4Y9S742-F1
#
_cell.length_a   1.000
_cell.length_b   1.000
_cell.length_c   1.000
_cell.angle_alpha   90.00
_cell.angle_beta   90.00
_cell.angle_gamma   90.00
#
_symmetry.space_group_name_H-M   'P 1'
#
loop_
_entity.id
_entity.type
_entity.pdbx_description
1 polymer ?
#
loop_
_entity_poly.entity_id
_entity_poly.type
_entity_poly.pdbx_seq_one_letter_code
_entity_poly.pdbx_strand_id
1 'polypeptide(L)'
;MMSNGSLKITGATVTRPAAAADGASPAPLQLSLSLENPGDQALHVWAGWRAYDYDAATHVLTVYLTSHTPPLPPGITLISDHPRTPAQVVVAPRAKLKIKVEIPSTIRRRTAGAGKGISFVEEPISQVDRVDTHLQFAPEAFETRPHETPEQHRSRLLAHGDVARATISTKEEKE
;
A
#
# COMPACT_ATOMS: atom_id res chain seq x y z
N MET A 1 20.28 25.44 3.41
CA MET A 1 19.74 24.07 3.34
C MET A 1 18.36 24.10 3.97
N MET A 2 17.30 24.19 3.16
CA MET A 2 15.94 24.07 3.67
C MET A 2 15.72 22.61 4.05
N SER A 3 15.29 22.35 5.28
CA SER A 3 14.88 21.02 5.69
C SER A 3 13.67 20.62 4.83
N ASN A 4 13.87 19.73 3.86
CA ASN A 4 12.76 19.04 3.22
C ASN A 4 11.98 18.35 4.34
N GLY A 5 10.82 18.91 4.70
CA GLY A 5 9.96 18.34 5.72
C GLY A 5 9.52 16.97 5.22
N SER A 6 10.14 15.91 5.73
CA SER A 6 9.76 14.54 5.40
C SER A 6 8.31 14.32 5.82
N LEU A 7 7.48 13.78 4.92
CA LEU A 7 6.12 13.37 5.25
C LEU A 7 6.14 12.44 6.48
N LYS A 8 5.24 12.70 7.44
CA LYS A 8 5.08 11.85 8.62
C LYS A 8 3.77 11.08 8.54
N ILE A 9 3.83 9.79 8.85
CA ILE A 9 2.65 8.96 9.05
C ILE A 9 2.41 8.90 10.56
N THR A 10 1.28 9.46 10.99
CA THR A 10 0.98 9.73 12.42
C THR A 10 -0.05 8.79 13.02
N GLY A 11 -0.76 8.03 12.19
CA GLY A 11 -1.80 7.12 12.64
C GLY A 11 -2.27 6.17 11.54
N ALA A 12 -2.81 5.04 11.95
CA ALA A 12 -3.43 4.05 11.07
C ALA A 12 -4.67 3.46 11.76
N THR A 13 -5.75 3.32 11.02
CA THR A 13 -6.97 2.64 11.45
C THR A 13 -7.37 1.64 10.37
N VAL A 14 -7.72 0.42 10.76
CA VAL A 14 -8.25 -0.59 9.84
C VAL A 14 -9.70 -0.83 10.22
N THR A 15 -10.60 -0.57 9.28
CA THR A 15 -12.03 -0.82 9.44
C THR A 15 -12.42 -2.00 8.57
N ARG A 16 -13.10 -2.98 9.17
CA ARG A 16 -13.65 -4.11 8.43
C ARG A 16 -15.06 -3.76 7.96
N PRO A 17 -15.39 -3.93 6.68
CA PRO A 17 -16.77 -3.80 6.22
C PRO A 17 -17.65 -4.89 6.86
N ALA A 18 -18.94 -4.61 7.02
CA ALA A 18 -19.91 -5.59 7.50
C ALA A 18 -19.81 -6.90 6.69
N ALA A 19 -20.04 -8.03 7.37
CA ALA A 19 -20.02 -9.33 6.73
C ALA A 19 -20.97 -9.34 5.52
N ALA A 20 -20.46 -9.77 4.37
CA ALA A 20 -21.26 -9.91 3.17
C ALA A 20 -22.32 -11.01 3.38
N ALA A 21 -23.49 -10.85 2.77
CA ALA A 21 -24.51 -11.90 2.76
C ALA A 21 -23.94 -13.19 2.12
N ASP A 22 -24.49 -14.35 2.51
CA ASP A 22 -24.02 -15.66 2.06
C ASP A 22 -23.87 -15.71 0.52
N GLY A 23 -22.64 -16.01 0.07
CA GLY A 23 -22.29 -16.15 -1.36
C GLY A 23 -21.65 -14.94 -2.02
N ALA A 24 -21.54 -13.78 -1.36
CA ALA A 24 -20.84 -12.61 -1.89
C ALA A 24 -19.34 -12.61 -1.54
N SER A 25 -18.50 -12.12 -2.47
CA SER A 25 -17.07 -11.92 -2.22
C SER A 25 -16.86 -11.02 -0.99
N PRO A 26 -15.90 -11.34 -0.11
CA PRO A 26 -15.68 -10.55 1.09
C PRO A 26 -15.26 -9.13 0.69
N ALA A 27 -15.93 -8.14 1.27
CA ALA A 27 -15.65 -6.73 1.00
C ALA A 27 -14.21 -6.36 1.45
N PRO A 28 -13.56 -5.38 0.79
CA PRO A 28 -12.19 -4.99 1.11
C PRO A 28 -12.11 -4.29 2.49
N LEU A 29 -11.00 -4.52 3.20
CA LEU A 29 -10.65 -3.76 4.40
C LEU A 29 -10.40 -2.29 4.01
N GLN A 30 -10.86 -1.36 4.84
CA GLN A 30 -10.53 0.05 4.70
C GLN A 30 -9.38 0.42 5.62
N LEU A 31 -8.20 0.67 5.06
CA LEU A 31 -7.08 1.26 5.77
C LEU A 31 -7.14 2.78 5.68
N SER A 32 -7.25 3.46 6.81
CA SER A 32 -7.14 4.91 6.90
C SER A 32 -5.79 5.31 7.49
N LEU A 33 -4.96 6.04 6.73
CA LEU A 33 -3.66 6.56 7.19
C LEU A 33 -3.77 8.06 7.48
N SER A 34 -3.32 8.48 8.66
CA SER A 34 -3.19 9.88 9.05
C SER A 34 -1.79 10.37 8.69
N LEU A 35 -1.73 11.42 7.88
CA LEU A 35 -0.51 12.01 7.35
C LEU A 35 -0.33 13.42 7.88
N GLU A 36 0.92 13.83 8.07
CA GLU A 36 1.31 15.20 8.40
C GLU A 36 2.45 15.63 7.48
N ASN A 37 2.26 16.76 6.80
CA ASN A 37 3.32 17.43 6.06
C ASN A 37 3.86 18.57 6.93
N PRO A 38 4.99 18.39 7.62
CA PRO A 38 5.57 19.45 8.44
C PRO A 38 6.30 20.49 7.60
N GLY A 39 6.45 20.32 6.28
CA GLY A 39 7.18 21.21 5.40
C GLY A 39 6.37 22.41 4.92
N ASP A 40 7.06 23.30 4.20
CA ASP A 40 6.50 24.54 3.62
C ASP A 40 6.08 24.38 2.15
N GLN A 41 6.24 23.19 1.57
CA GLN A 41 5.83 22.86 0.21
C GLN A 41 4.76 21.77 0.23
N ALA A 42 3.88 21.77 -0.78
CA ALA A 42 2.91 20.71 -0.95
C ALA A 42 3.62 19.40 -1.30
N LEU A 43 3.07 18.27 -0.84
CA LEU A 43 3.57 16.94 -1.18
C LEU A 43 2.49 16.14 -1.91
N HIS A 44 2.90 15.48 -2.99
CA HIS A 44 2.09 14.52 -3.74
C HIS A 44 2.37 13.13 -3.18
N VAL A 45 1.34 12.53 -2.58
CA VAL A 45 1.43 11.27 -1.87
C VAL A 45 0.65 10.20 -2.62
N TRP A 46 1.22 9.01 -2.75
CA TRP A 46 0.55 7.91 -3.42
C TRP A 46 -0.57 7.34 -2.53
N ALA A 47 -1.77 7.19 -3.09
CA ALA A 47 -2.96 6.76 -2.35
C ALA A 47 -3.47 5.36 -2.77
N GLY A 48 -2.85 4.73 -3.77
CA GLY A 48 -3.15 3.36 -4.18
C GLY A 48 -2.09 2.36 -3.69
N TRP A 49 -2.53 1.21 -3.17
CA TRP A 49 -1.62 0.12 -2.85
C TRP A 49 -1.06 -0.55 -4.12
N ARG A 50 0.16 -1.07 -4.01
CA ARG A 50 0.87 -1.83 -5.04
C ARG A 50 1.09 -3.28 -4.65
N ALA A 51 1.38 -3.49 -3.37
CA ALA A 51 1.49 -4.79 -2.76
C ALA A 51 0.99 -4.69 -1.32
N TYR A 52 0.59 -5.82 -0.76
CA TYR A 52 0.32 -5.98 0.64
C TYR A 52 0.70 -7.40 1.05
N ASP A 53 1.02 -7.56 2.32
CA ASP A 53 1.27 -8.85 2.95
C ASP A 53 0.66 -8.83 4.36
N TYR A 54 0.36 -10.00 4.90
CA TYR A 54 -0.22 -10.12 6.23
C TYR A 54 0.42 -11.30 6.95
N ASP A 55 0.94 -11.05 8.15
CA ASP A 55 1.44 -12.09 9.04
C ASP A 55 0.39 -12.40 10.11
N ALA A 56 -0.27 -13.55 9.96
CA ALA A 56 -1.27 -14.04 10.91
C ALA A 56 -0.69 -14.39 12.29
N ALA A 57 0.61 -14.66 12.41
CA ALA A 57 1.23 -14.98 13.70
C ALA A 57 1.47 -13.72 14.54
N THR A 58 1.76 -12.59 13.89
CA THR A 58 2.08 -11.32 14.56
C THR A 58 1.02 -10.23 14.37
N HIS A 59 -0.05 -10.55 13.64
CA HIS A 59 -1.15 -9.67 13.24
C HIS A 59 -0.66 -8.36 12.60
N VAL A 60 0.39 -8.43 11.79
CA VAL A 60 0.96 -7.27 11.08
C VAL A 60 0.46 -7.27 9.64
N LEU A 61 -0.22 -6.19 9.25
CA LEU A 61 -0.55 -5.91 7.86
C LEU A 61 0.51 -4.98 7.26
N THR A 62 1.27 -5.47 6.29
CA THR A 62 2.25 -4.67 5.56
C THR A 62 1.62 -4.14 4.28
N VAL A 63 1.67 -2.82 4.04
CA VAL A 63 1.07 -2.19 2.86
C VAL A 63 2.07 -1.30 2.15
N TYR A 64 2.28 -1.57 0.86
CA TYR A 64 3.15 -0.80 -0.01
C TYR A 64 2.31 0.13 -0.89
N LEU A 65 2.31 1.42 -0.56
CA LEU A 65 1.81 2.52 -1.39
C LEU A 65 3.01 3.16 -2.12
N THR A 66 3.86 2.30 -2.67
CA THR A 66 5.13 2.65 -3.30
C THR A 66 5.46 1.64 -4.39
N SER A 67 6.26 2.03 -5.38
CA SER A 67 6.78 1.12 -6.39
C SER A 67 7.92 0.23 -5.85
N HIS A 68 8.48 0.55 -4.69
CA HIS A 68 9.47 -0.27 -4.00
C HIS A 68 8.80 -1.44 -3.25
N THR A 69 8.32 -2.42 -4.03
CA THR A 69 7.68 -3.64 -3.51
C THR A 69 8.70 -4.77 -3.29
N PRO A 70 8.38 -5.79 -2.47
CA PRO A 70 9.24 -6.96 -2.30
C PRO A 70 9.53 -7.66 -3.63
N PRO A 71 10.74 -8.22 -3.82
CA PRO A 71 11.05 -9.00 -5.01
C PRO A 71 10.16 -10.24 -5.07
N LEU A 72 9.90 -10.71 -6.29
CA LEU A 72 9.18 -11.97 -6.49
C LEU A 72 9.95 -13.14 -5.86
N PRO A 73 9.26 -14.12 -5.27
CA PRO A 73 9.89 -15.33 -4.79
C PRO A 73 10.69 -16.04 -5.91
N PRO A 74 11.80 -16.71 -5.57
CA PRO A 74 12.57 -17.48 -6.55
C PRO A 74 11.71 -18.50 -7.32
N GLY A 75 11.96 -18.62 -8.62
CA GLY A 75 11.23 -19.55 -9.50
C GLY A 75 9.86 -19.07 -9.96
N ILE A 76 9.45 -17.84 -9.61
CA ILE A 76 8.26 -17.18 -10.18
C ILE A 76 8.71 -16.15 -11.21
N THR A 77 8.24 -16.31 -12.44
CA THR A 77 8.44 -15.34 -13.53
C THR A 77 7.15 -14.58 -13.75
N LEU A 78 7.22 -13.25 -13.67
CA LEU A 78 6.10 -12.38 -13.96
C LEU A 78 5.96 -12.24 -15.48
N ILE A 79 4.85 -12.76 -16.01
CA ILE A 79 4.61 -12.85 -17.46
C ILE A 79 4.12 -11.49 -18.03
N SER A 80 3.49 -10.68 -17.18
CA SER A 80 3.08 -9.33 -17.54
C SER A 80 3.05 -8.45 -16.29
N ASP A 81 3.79 -7.36 -16.32
CA ASP A 81 3.71 -6.29 -15.33
C ASP A 81 3.78 -4.97 -16.07
N HIS A 82 2.60 -4.41 -16.34
CA HIS A 82 2.51 -3.10 -16.93
C HIS A 82 2.43 -2.07 -15.80
N PRO A 83 3.42 -1.17 -15.65
CA PRO A 83 3.40 -0.18 -14.61
C PRO A 83 2.21 0.75 -14.81
N ARG A 84 1.45 0.96 -13.75
CA ARG A 84 0.32 1.91 -13.75
C ARG A 84 0.76 3.19 -13.06
N THR A 85 0.28 4.34 -13.50
CA THR A 85 0.40 5.59 -12.74
C THR A 85 -0.39 5.46 -11.44
N PRO A 86 0.21 5.74 -10.26
CA PRO A 86 -0.51 5.65 -8.99
C PRO A 86 -1.53 6.78 -8.87
N ALA A 87 -2.64 6.51 -8.17
CA ALA A 87 -3.49 7.57 -7.66
C ALA A 87 -2.68 8.43 -6.67
N GLN A 88 -2.81 9.75 -6.77
CA GLN A 88 -2.07 10.69 -5.95
C GLN A 88 -3.01 11.67 -5.26
N VAL A 89 -2.66 12.05 -4.03
CA VAL A 89 -3.36 13.06 -3.25
C VAL A 89 -2.36 14.11 -2.79
N VAL A 90 -2.82 15.36 -2.70
CA VAL A 90 -1.96 16.48 -2.29
C VAL A 90 -2.12 16.71 -0.78
N VAL A 91 -1.00 16.69 -0.06
CA VAL A 91 -0.93 17.15 1.33
C VAL A 91 -0.34 18.55 1.32
N ALA A 92 -1.19 19.54 1.61
CA ALA A 92 -0.78 20.95 1.65
C ALA A 92 0.36 21.20 2.67
N PRO A 93 1.15 22.28 2.51
CA PRO A 93 2.14 22.69 3.50
C PRO A 93 1.54 22.79 4.90
N ARG A 94 2.30 22.34 5.91
CA ARG A 94 1.90 22.40 7.33
C ARG A 94 0.54 21.76 7.66
N ALA A 95 0.02 20.90 6.77
CA ALA A 95 -1.30 20.32 6.90
C ALA A 95 -1.27 18.86 7.37
N LYS A 96 -2.43 18.42 7.86
CA LYS A 96 -2.73 17.02 8.14
C LYS A 96 -3.80 16.53 7.18
N LEU A 97 -3.67 15.29 6.71
CA LEU A 97 -4.63 14.66 5.80
C LEU A 97 -4.86 13.22 6.22
N LYS A 98 -6.10 12.72 6.06
CA LYS A 98 -6.40 11.29 6.16
C LYS A 98 -6.64 10.73 4.77
N ILE A 99 -5.93 9.67 4.41
CA ILE A 99 -6.13 8.95 3.15
C ILE A 99 -6.78 7.60 3.43
N LYS A 100 -7.66 7.15 2.53
CA LYS A 100 -8.32 5.85 2.61
C LYS A 100 -7.82 4.95 1.50
N VAL A 101 -7.52 3.70 1.85
CA VAL A 101 -6.97 2.70 0.94
C VAL A 101 -7.78 1.42 1.13
N GLU A 102 -8.35 0.90 0.05
CA GLU A 102 -9.08 -0.36 0.06
C GLU A 102 -8.09 -1.51 -0.14
N ILE A 103 -7.93 -2.35 0.88
CA ILE A 103 -7.06 -3.53 0.85
C ILE A 103 -7.94 -4.77 0.74
N PRO A 104 -7.60 -5.77 -0.10
CA PRO A 104 -8.32 -7.04 -0.09
C PRO A 104 -8.37 -7.64 1.33
N SER A 105 -9.49 -8.27 1.68
CA SER A 105 -9.70 -8.86 3.01
C SER A 105 -9.18 -10.29 3.15
N THR A 106 -8.61 -10.83 2.09
CA THR A 106 -7.93 -12.12 2.05
C THR A 106 -6.53 -11.97 1.46
N ILE A 107 -5.61 -12.83 1.87
CA ILE A 107 -4.30 -12.99 1.27
C ILE A 107 -4.21 -14.36 0.60
N ARG A 108 -3.74 -14.39 -0.64
CA ARG A 108 -3.56 -15.63 -1.38
C ARG A 108 -2.15 -16.16 -1.16
N ARG A 109 -2.03 -17.28 -0.45
CA ARG A 109 -0.74 -17.91 -0.16
C ARG A 109 -0.54 -19.16 -1.00
N ARG A 110 0.71 -19.38 -1.41
CA ARG A 110 1.11 -20.61 -2.09
C ARG A 110 1.13 -21.75 -1.08
N THR A 111 0.56 -22.89 -1.46
CA THR A 111 0.66 -24.14 -0.70
C THR A 111 1.22 -25.26 -1.59
N ALA A 112 1.74 -26.31 -0.96
CA ALA A 112 2.19 -27.50 -1.68
C ALA A 112 0.98 -28.14 -2.36
N GLY A 113 0.99 -28.20 -3.69
CA GLY A 113 -0.05 -28.93 -4.42
C GLY A 113 0.12 -30.43 -4.21
N ALA A 114 -0.99 -31.17 -4.13
CA ALA A 114 -1.03 -32.62 -4.02
C ALA A 114 -0.56 -33.32 -5.33
N GLY A 115 0.66 -33.03 -5.78
CA GLY A 115 1.28 -33.63 -6.97
C GLY A 115 0.82 -33.09 -8.33
N LYS A 116 -0.03 -32.05 -8.39
CA LYS A 116 -0.63 -31.53 -9.64
C LYS A 116 -0.25 -30.09 -10.02
N GLY A 117 0.76 -29.50 -9.37
CA GLY A 117 1.25 -28.15 -9.68
C GLY A 117 1.23 -27.19 -8.50
N ILE A 118 1.19 -25.88 -8.79
CA ILE A 118 1.12 -24.81 -7.79
C ILE A 118 -0.32 -24.68 -7.30
N SER A 119 -0.56 -24.87 -6.01
CA SER A 119 -1.84 -24.63 -5.36
C SER A 119 -1.80 -23.36 -4.52
N PHE A 120 -2.96 -22.75 -4.32
CA PHE A 120 -3.11 -21.56 -3.50
C PHE A 120 -4.23 -21.77 -2.50
N VAL A 121 -4.07 -21.18 -1.33
CA VAL A 121 -5.11 -21.03 -0.33
C VAL A 121 -5.39 -19.54 -0.13
N GLU A 122 -6.66 -19.19 0.02
CA GLU A 122 -7.05 -17.85 0.46
C GLU A 122 -7.19 -17.87 1.97
N GLU A 123 -6.38 -17.06 2.64
CA GLU A 123 -6.40 -16.89 4.09
C GLU A 123 -7.06 -15.55 4.41
N PRO A 124 -8.06 -15.49 5.30
CA PRO A 124 -8.64 -14.22 5.71
C PRO A 124 -7.62 -13.39 6.47
N ILE A 125 -7.51 -12.11 6.13
CA ILE A 125 -6.87 -11.13 6.99
C ILE A 125 -7.86 -10.87 8.12
N SER A 126 -7.55 -11.33 9.33
CA SER A 126 -8.45 -11.30 10.49
C SER A 126 -8.12 -10.12 11.41
N GLN A 127 -7.41 -10.37 12.51
CA GLN A 127 -6.98 -9.35 13.45
C GLN A 127 -5.76 -8.61 12.88
N VAL A 128 -5.79 -7.28 12.92
CA VAL A 128 -4.65 -6.45 12.54
C VAL A 128 -4.32 -5.57 13.72
N ASP A 129 -3.23 -5.89 14.42
CA ASP A 129 -2.75 -5.16 15.60
C ASP A 129 -1.81 -4.02 15.21
N ARG A 130 -1.12 -4.19 14.08
CA ARG A 130 -0.15 -3.22 13.55
C ARG A 130 -0.23 -3.15 12.04
N VAL A 131 -0.02 -1.94 11.54
CA VAL A 131 0.16 -1.69 10.11
C VAL A 131 1.58 -1.23 9.88
N ASP A 132 2.33 -1.96 9.05
CA ASP A 132 3.60 -1.50 8.52
C ASP A 132 3.37 -0.90 7.13
N THR A 133 3.67 0.38 6.95
CA THR A 133 3.33 1.10 5.73
C THR A 133 4.55 1.73 5.09
N HIS A 134 4.62 1.56 3.77
CA HIS A 134 5.63 2.17 2.91
C HIS A 134 4.91 3.12 1.95
N LEU A 135 5.07 4.42 2.16
CA LEU A 135 4.31 5.45 1.48
C LEU A 135 5.23 6.35 0.67
N GLN A 136 5.07 6.33 -0.66
CA GLN A 136 5.87 7.16 -1.54
C GLN A 136 5.29 8.57 -1.67
N PHE A 137 6.16 9.57 -1.63
CA PHE A 137 5.79 10.98 -1.75
C PHE A 137 6.86 11.79 -2.49
N ALA A 138 6.44 12.86 -3.14
CA ALA A 138 7.32 13.78 -3.86
C ALA A 138 6.79 15.22 -3.78
N PRO A 139 7.64 16.25 -3.94
CA PRO A 139 7.20 17.64 -4.05
C PRO A 139 6.44 17.93 -5.35
N GLU A 140 6.59 17.07 -6.36
CA GLU A 140 5.93 17.18 -7.67
C GLU A 140 5.05 15.97 -7.93
N ALA A 141 3.98 16.13 -8.71
CA ALA A 141 3.14 15.01 -9.13
C ALA A 141 3.90 14.07 -10.08
N PHE A 142 3.64 12.77 -9.97
CA PHE A 142 4.02 11.84 -11.03
C PHE A 142 3.06 11.97 -12.21
N GLU A 143 3.59 12.33 -13.37
CA GLU A 143 2.83 12.46 -14.61
C GLU A 143 3.16 11.33 -15.59
N THR A 144 2.14 10.84 -16.31
CA THR A 144 2.35 9.93 -17.44
C THR A 144 2.93 10.70 -18.61
N ARG A 145 3.97 10.14 -19.27
CA ARG A 145 4.55 10.75 -20.47
C ARG A 145 4.05 10.05 -21.73
N PRO A 146 3.75 10.80 -22.81
CA PRO A 146 3.42 10.19 -24.09
C PRO A 146 4.62 9.39 -24.62
N HIS A 147 4.34 8.24 -25.24
CA HIS A 147 5.33 7.35 -25.87
C HIS A 147 6.39 6.74 -24.93
N GLU A 148 6.20 6.82 -23.62
CA GLU A 148 7.08 6.19 -22.63
C GLU A 148 6.94 4.66 -22.67
N THR A 149 8.06 3.93 -22.71
CA THR A 149 8.01 2.46 -22.61
C THR A 149 7.68 2.02 -21.17
N PRO A 150 7.14 0.80 -20.97
CA PRO A 150 6.92 0.26 -19.62
C PRO A 150 8.18 0.29 -18.74
N GLU A 151 9.35 -0.02 -19.29
CA GLU A 151 10.62 -0.03 -18.57
C GLU A 151 11.04 1.37 -18.12
N GLN A 152 10.87 2.36 -19.00
CA GLN A 152 11.14 3.77 -18.68
C GLN A 152 10.18 4.27 -17.60
N HIS A 153 8.88 3.99 -17.74
CA HIS A 153 7.86 4.36 -16.77
C HIS A 153 8.15 3.75 -15.40
N ARG A 154 8.48 2.44 -15.34
CA ARG A 154 8.86 1.77 -14.10
C ARG A 154 10.10 2.39 -13.46
N SER A 155 11.14 2.64 -14.26
CA SER A 155 12.37 3.23 -13.76
C SER A 155 12.12 4.62 -13.16
N ARG A 156 11.25 5.41 -13.79
CA ARG A 156 10.86 6.72 -13.30
C ARG A 156 9.98 6.63 -12.04
N LEU A 157 9.06 5.67 -11.96
CA LEU A 157 8.29 5.41 -10.74
C LEU A 157 9.19 5.05 -9.56
N LEU A 158 10.22 4.22 -9.78
CA LEU A 158 11.19 3.83 -8.75
C LEU A 158 12.13 4.98 -8.34
N ALA A 159 12.34 5.96 -9.22
CA ALA A 159 13.18 7.13 -8.92
C ALA A 159 12.38 8.32 -8.38
N HIS A 160 11.05 8.25 -8.33
CA HIS A 160 10.21 9.41 -8.07
C HIS A 160 9.95 9.64 -6.58
N GLY A 161 10.74 10.53 -5.98
CA GLY A 161 10.52 10.97 -4.61
C GLY A 161 11.05 9.99 -3.56
N ASP A 162 10.61 10.20 -2.33
CA ASP A 162 11.07 9.49 -1.14
C ASP A 162 9.99 8.53 -0.60
N VAL A 163 10.39 7.62 0.29
CA VAL A 163 9.47 6.67 0.94
C VAL A 163 9.45 6.92 2.45
N ALA A 164 8.30 7.37 2.96
CA ALA A 164 8.02 7.39 4.38
C ALA A 164 7.66 5.98 4.86
N ARG A 165 8.27 5.54 5.95
CA ARG A 165 7.98 4.23 6.57
C ARG A 165 7.48 4.43 7.99
N ALA A 166 6.46 3.69 8.37
CA ALA A 166 5.97 3.68 9.74
C ALA A 166 5.32 2.34 10.08
N THR A 167 5.59 1.85 11.28
CA THR A 167 4.83 0.78 11.90
C THR A 167 3.94 1.37 12.98
N ILE A 168 2.63 1.24 12.84
CA ILE A 168 1.65 1.92 13.68
C ILE A 168 0.70 0.88 14.28
N SER A 169 0.55 0.89 15.60
CA SER A 169 -0.49 0.10 16.26
C SER A 169 -1.87 0.59 15.83
N THR A 170 -2.70 -0.33 15.36
CA THR A 170 -4.09 -0.02 15.04
C THR A 170 -4.84 0.22 16.35
N LYS A 171 -5.73 1.21 16.33
CA LYS A 171 -6.82 1.25 17.31
C LYS A 171 -7.99 0.57 16.62
N GLU A 172 -8.48 -0.54 17.18
CA GLU A 172 -9.80 -1.02 16.79
C GLU A 172 -10.82 0.03 17.21
N GLU A 173 -11.46 0.69 16.23
CA GLU A 173 -12.77 1.29 16.49
C GLU A 173 -13.74 0.11 16.62
N LYS A 174 -14.07 -0.25 17.86
CA LYS A 174 -15.28 -1.03 18.11
C LYS A 174 -16.46 -0.16 17.72
N GLU A 175 -17.08 -0.50 16.60
CA GLU A 175 -18.41 0.00 16.22
C GLU A 175 -19.46 -0.46 17.24
#